data_AF-A0A1G9DUG3-F1
#
_entry.id   AF-A0A1G9DUG3-F1
#
_cell.length_a   1.000
_cell.length_b   1.000
_cell.length_c   1.000
_cell.angle_alpha   90.00
_cell.angle_beta   90.00
_cell.angle_gamma   90.00
#
_symmetry.space_group_name_H-M   'P 1'
#
loop_
_entity.id
_entity.type
_entity.pdbx_description
1 polymer ?
#
loop_
_entity_poly.entity_id
_entity_poly.type
_entity_poly.pdbx_seq_one_letter_code
_entity_poly.pdbx_strand_id
1 'polypeptide(L)'
;MAPLLILSVVTAVVLLTGAGGSRSWAHALRYGLAAMFTATGAAHFVGMRDELIAMVPPALPEPGLLVTVTGVLELLGAVGLVWRRTTRAAAIALGLMLIAMFPANVYAATHGLATEWLDHLVPRTILQIVFLAAAVVVARGHHAPATTAATVHGGLRAPR
;
A
#
# COMPACT_ATOMS: atom_id res chain seq x y z
N MET A 1 -14.56 -5.11 3.24
CA MET A 1 -14.78 -3.79 3.90
C MET A 1 -13.58 -3.30 4.70
N ALA A 2 -12.99 -4.17 5.52
CA ALA A 2 -11.94 -3.79 6.46
C ALA A 2 -10.79 -2.94 5.87
N PRO A 3 -10.22 -3.25 4.68
CA PRO A 3 -9.09 -2.49 4.16
C PRO A 3 -9.42 -1.01 3.90
N LEU A 4 -10.57 -0.72 3.29
CA LEU A 4 -11.00 0.66 3.02
C LEU A 4 -11.23 1.44 4.32
N LEU A 5 -11.86 0.80 5.31
CA LEU A 5 -12.09 1.42 6.60
C LEU A 5 -10.78 1.76 7.31
N ILE A 6 -9.83 0.81 7.35
CA ILE A 6 -8.52 1.03 7.97
C ILE A 6 -7.78 2.18 7.27
N LEU A 7 -7.71 2.15 5.94
CA LEU A 7 -7.08 3.22 5.15
C LEU A 7 -7.70 4.58 5.49
N SER A 8 -9.04 4.67 5.47
CA SER A 8 -9.76 5.93 5.65
C SER A 8 -9.63 6.47 7.07
N VAL A 9 -9.84 5.62 8.09
CA VAL A 9 -9.78 6.01 9.50
C VAL A 9 -8.37 6.43 9.89
N VAL A 10 -7.35 5.63 9.56
CA VAL A 10 -5.97 5.96 9.91
C VAL A 10 -5.52 7.23 9.19
N THR A 11 -5.87 7.39 7.91
CA THR A 11 -5.58 8.63 7.17
C THR A 11 -6.22 9.83 7.85
N ALA A 12 -7.51 9.76 8.20
CA ALA A 12 -8.21 10.85 8.87
C ALA A 12 -7.57 11.18 10.23
N VAL A 13 -7.27 10.18 11.05
CA VAL A 13 -6.63 10.38 12.36
C VAL A 13 -5.27 11.05 12.20
N VAL A 14 -4.42 10.60 11.28
CA VAL A 14 -3.10 11.20 11.05
C VAL A 14 -3.23 12.63 10.52
N LEU A 15 -4.19 12.88 9.64
CA LEU A 15 -4.44 14.21 9.08
C LEU A 15 -4.90 15.21 10.16
N LEU A 16 -5.81 14.79 11.04
CA LEU A 16 -6.36 15.61 12.12
C LEU A 16 -5.33 15.88 13.22
N THR A 17 -4.58 14.86 13.62
CA THR A 17 -3.61 14.96 14.72
C THR A 17 -2.29 15.57 14.28
N GLY A 18 -1.84 15.32 13.05
CA GLY A 18 -0.46 15.58 12.60
C GLY A 18 0.54 14.55 13.11
N ALA A 19 0.07 13.36 13.53
CA ALA A 19 0.92 12.27 14.00
C ALA A 19 2.04 11.96 13.00
N GLY A 20 3.26 11.75 13.51
CA GLY A 20 4.44 11.55 12.67
C GLY A 20 5.00 12.82 12.01
N GLY A 21 4.52 14.01 12.40
CA GLY A 21 5.18 15.29 12.14
C GLY A 21 4.70 16.05 10.89
N SER A 22 3.59 15.66 10.27
CA SER A 22 3.01 16.39 9.13
C SER A 22 1.50 16.16 9.03
N ARG A 23 0.75 17.16 8.58
CA ARG A 23 -0.68 17.09 8.22
C ARG A 23 -0.91 17.11 6.71
N SER A 24 0.09 16.75 5.92
CA SER A 24 -0.10 16.64 4.47
C SER A 24 -0.87 15.36 4.12
N TRP A 25 -1.70 15.43 3.08
CA TRP A 25 -2.45 14.27 2.57
C TRP A 25 -1.55 13.09 2.22
N ALA A 26 -0.41 13.34 1.56
CA ALA A 26 0.53 12.28 1.20
C ALA A 26 1.13 11.57 2.44
N HIS A 27 1.43 12.34 3.50
CA HIS A 27 1.93 11.78 4.76
C HIS A 27 0.85 10.96 5.48
N ALA A 28 -0.38 11.46 5.53
CA ALA A 28 -1.50 10.74 6.14
C ALA A 28 -1.84 9.44 5.39
N LEU A 29 -1.95 9.50 4.06
CA LEU A 29 -2.20 8.33 3.21
C LEU A 29 -1.11 7.27 3.33
N ARG A 30 0.15 7.68 3.54
CA ARG A 30 1.26 6.74 3.77
C ARG A 30 1.02 5.86 4.99
N TYR A 31 0.60 6.45 6.11
CA TYR A 31 0.28 5.68 7.33
C TYR A 31 -1.01 4.90 7.17
N GLY A 32 -2.01 5.44 6.48
CA GLY A 32 -3.23 4.71 6.14
C GLY A 32 -2.95 3.45 5.32
N LEU A 33 -2.13 3.55 4.27
CA LEU A 33 -1.70 2.41 3.47
C LEU A 33 -0.85 1.42 4.28
N ALA A 34 0.07 1.91 5.10
CA ALA A 34 0.88 1.03 5.96
C ALA A 34 -0.01 0.21 6.90
N ALA A 35 -0.99 0.83 7.54
CA ALA A 35 -1.94 0.13 8.42
C ALA A 35 -2.82 -0.86 7.65
N MET A 36 -3.33 -0.45 6.47
CA MET A 36 -4.13 -1.30 5.60
C MET A 36 -3.35 -2.57 5.18
N PHE A 37 -2.13 -2.40 4.64
CA PHE A 37 -1.29 -3.53 4.22
C PHE A 37 -0.77 -4.37 5.38
N THR A 38 -0.63 -3.80 6.58
CA THR A 38 -0.35 -4.58 7.78
C THR A 38 -1.52 -5.52 8.08
N ALA A 39 -2.76 -5.04 7.99
CA ALA A 39 -3.94 -5.85 8.25
C ALA A 39 -4.16 -6.91 7.16
N THR A 40 -4.04 -6.57 5.87
CA THR A 40 -4.18 -7.55 4.79
C THR A 40 -3.03 -8.56 4.80
N GLY A 41 -1.79 -8.11 5.07
CA GLY A 41 -0.64 -8.98 5.21
C GLY A 41 -0.78 -9.97 6.37
N ALA A 42 -1.32 -9.53 7.51
CA ALA A 42 -1.59 -10.42 8.64
C ALA A 42 -2.65 -11.48 8.34
N ALA A 43 -3.66 -11.15 7.51
CA ALA A 43 -4.74 -12.07 7.14
C ALA A 43 -4.23 -13.33 6.40
N HIS A 44 -3.07 -13.25 5.74
CA HIS A 44 -2.41 -14.39 5.10
C HIS A 44 -1.94 -15.46 6.10
N PHE A 45 -1.76 -15.09 7.36
CA PHE A 45 -1.23 -15.96 8.41
C PHE A 45 -2.25 -16.22 9.53
N VAL A 46 -3.27 -15.35 9.67
CA VAL A 46 -4.21 -15.38 10.79
C VAL A 46 -5.65 -15.26 10.27
N GLY A 47 -6.47 -16.28 10.56
CA GLY A 47 -7.92 -16.24 10.38
C GLY A 47 -8.43 -16.43 8.95
N MET A 48 -7.75 -15.92 7.92
CA MET A 48 -8.27 -15.87 6.53
C MET A 48 -7.45 -16.66 5.51
N ARG A 49 -6.45 -17.44 5.95
CA ARG A 49 -5.51 -18.11 5.04
C ARG A 49 -6.20 -19.02 4.03
N ASP A 50 -7.16 -19.84 4.47
CA ASP A 50 -7.83 -20.80 3.60
C ASP A 50 -8.74 -20.10 2.57
N GLU A 51 -9.40 -19.01 2.97
CA GLU A 51 -10.18 -18.16 2.06
C GLU A 51 -9.28 -17.53 0.98
N LEU A 52 -8.12 -17.00 1.37
CA LEU A 52 -7.17 -16.41 0.43
C LEU A 52 -6.60 -17.44 -0.55
N ILE A 53 -6.36 -18.67 -0.09
CA ILE A 53 -5.95 -19.79 -0.95
C ILE A 53 -7.05 -20.13 -1.95
N ALA A 54 -8.31 -20.15 -1.52
CA ALA A 54 -9.45 -20.41 -2.40
C ALA A 54 -9.61 -19.35 -3.50
N MET A 55 -9.13 -18.11 -3.28
CA MET A 55 -9.14 -17.05 -4.29
C MET A 55 -8.06 -17.21 -5.37
N VAL A 56 -7.05 -18.07 -5.16
CA VAL A 56 -5.97 -18.25 -6.15
C VAL A 56 -6.49 -19.02 -7.36
N PRO A 57 -6.37 -18.48 -8.59
CA PRO A 57 -6.81 -19.18 -9.79
C PRO A 57 -6.10 -20.54 -9.96
N PRO A 58 -6.80 -21.60 -10.38
CA PRO A 58 -6.23 -22.96 -10.49
C PRO A 58 -5.12 -23.09 -11.53
N ALA A 59 -4.95 -22.09 -12.41
CA ALA A 59 -3.84 -22.02 -13.36
C ALA A 59 -2.48 -21.71 -12.70
N LEU A 60 -2.47 -21.24 -11.44
CA LEU A 60 -1.25 -20.93 -10.71
C LEU A 60 -0.83 -22.11 -9.82
N PRO A 61 0.45 -22.50 -9.82
CA PRO A 61 0.94 -23.58 -8.97
C PRO A 61 1.06 -23.12 -7.51
N GLU A 62 0.99 -24.07 -6.58
CA GLU A 62 1.26 -23.86 -5.14
C GLU A 62 0.52 -22.66 -4.50
N PRO A 63 -0.82 -22.63 -4.50
CA PRO A 63 -1.61 -21.52 -3.93
C PRO A 63 -1.19 -21.09 -2.52
N GLY A 64 -0.89 -22.06 -1.64
CA GLY A 64 -0.47 -21.79 -0.27
C GLY A 64 0.88 -21.07 -0.19
N LEU A 65 1.81 -21.34 -1.11
CA LEU A 65 3.09 -20.65 -1.18
C LEU A 65 2.89 -19.22 -1.71
N LEU A 66 2.07 -19.05 -2.75
CA LEU A 66 1.77 -17.72 -3.30
C LEU A 66 1.17 -16.80 -2.24
N VAL A 67 0.17 -17.28 -1.49
CA VAL A 67 -0.44 -16.56 -0.35
C VAL A 67 0.63 -16.24 0.71
N THR A 68 1.51 -17.19 1.03
CA THR A 68 2.60 -16.93 2.00
C THR A 68 3.53 -15.80 1.52
N VAL A 69 3.94 -15.85 0.25
CA VAL A 69 4.85 -14.86 -0.33
C VAL A 69 4.19 -13.48 -0.41
N THR A 70 2.94 -13.39 -0.88
CA THR A 70 2.22 -12.11 -0.94
C THR A 70 2.02 -11.52 0.44
N GLY A 71 1.69 -12.34 1.45
CA GLY A 71 1.57 -11.89 2.83
C GLY A 71 2.87 -11.30 3.40
N VAL A 72 4.02 -11.97 3.15
CA VAL A 72 5.33 -11.43 3.56
C VAL A 72 5.63 -10.11 2.84
N LEU A 73 5.38 -10.03 1.53
CA LEU A 73 5.62 -8.82 0.75
C LEU A 73 4.75 -7.64 1.19
N GLU A 74 3.48 -7.88 1.55
CA GLU A 74 2.60 -6.87 2.13
C GLU A 74 3.16 -6.30 3.43
N LEU A 75 3.61 -7.16 4.35
CA LEU A 75 4.18 -6.74 5.63
C LEU A 75 5.49 -5.98 5.46
N LEU A 76 6.39 -6.48 4.60
CA LEU A 76 7.65 -5.78 4.28
C LEU A 76 7.37 -4.43 3.62
N GLY A 77 6.40 -4.36 2.71
CA GLY A 77 5.97 -3.13 2.08
C GLY A 77 5.38 -2.14 3.09
N ALA A 78 4.57 -2.60 4.05
CA ALA A 78 4.02 -1.77 5.11
C ALA A 78 5.12 -1.15 5.99
N VAL A 79 6.12 -1.95 6.39
CA VAL A 79 7.32 -1.44 7.08
C VAL A 79 8.07 -0.43 6.20
N GLY A 80 8.24 -0.76 4.92
CA GLY A 80 8.89 0.09 3.94
C GLY A 80 8.18 1.43 3.71
N LEU A 81 6.86 1.49 3.86
CA LEU A 81 6.07 2.73 3.80
C LEU A 81 6.36 3.64 4.98
N VAL A 82 6.54 3.10 6.19
CA VAL A 82 6.84 3.88 7.40
C VAL A 82 8.27 4.43 7.37
N TRP A 83 9.22 3.67 6.83
CA TRP A 83 10.61 4.08 6.73
C TRP A 83 10.82 5.06 5.57
N ARG A 84 11.05 6.35 5.89
CA ARG A 84 11.11 7.46 4.91
C ARG A 84 12.01 7.22 3.69
N ARG A 85 13.13 6.50 3.85
CA ARG A 85 14.08 6.22 2.75
C ARG A 85 13.53 5.21 1.72
N THR A 86 12.61 4.35 2.13
CA THR A 86 12.07 3.26 1.29
C THR A 86 10.63 3.51 0.86
N THR A 87 9.96 4.55 1.38
CA THR A 87 8.53 4.79 1.13
C THR A 87 8.16 4.74 -0.36
N ARG A 88 8.94 5.40 -1.22
CA ARG A 88 8.63 5.43 -2.67
C ARG A 88 8.73 4.04 -3.29
N ALA A 89 9.80 3.31 -3.00
CA ALA A 89 10.00 1.95 -3.52
C ALA A 89 8.90 1.00 -3.00
N ALA A 90 8.56 1.10 -1.71
CA ALA A 90 7.48 0.32 -1.09
C ALA A 90 6.11 0.62 -1.72
N ALA A 91 5.77 1.90 -1.92
CA ALA A 91 4.51 2.29 -2.55
C ALA A 91 4.38 1.78 -3.99
N ILE A 92 5.47 1.83 -4.77
CA ILE A 92 5.50 1.27 -6.13
C ILE A 92 5.36 -0.25 -6.09
N ALA A 93 6.14 -0.94 -5.25
CA ALA A 93 6.11 -2.40 -5.15
C ALA A 93 4.72 -2.92 -4.73
N LEU A 94 4.13 -2.30 -3.71
CA LEU A 94 2.76 -2.62 -3.25
C LEU A 94 1.72 -2.31 -4.33
N GLY A 95 1.88 -1.20 -5.07
CA GLY A 95 1.00 -0.89 -6.20
C GLY A 95 1.08 -1.93 -7.33
N LEU A 96 2.28 -2.36 -7.69
CA LEU A 96 2.48 -3.44 -8.67
C LEU A 96 1.90 -4.77 -8.19
N MET A 97 2.04 -5.07 -6.90
CA MET A 97 1.48 -6.27 -6.31
C MET A 97 -0.04 -6.26 -6.31
N LEU A 98 -0.69 -5.12 -6.03
CA LEU A 98 -2.16 -4.99 -6.19
C LEU A 98 -2.58 -5.35 -7.62
N ILE A 99 -1.89 -4.83 -8.63
CA ILE A 99 -2.15 -5.17 -10.04
C ILE A 99 -1.97 -6.67 -10.27
N ALA A 100 -0.88 -7.25 -9.77
CA ALA A 100 -0.58 -8.68 -9.93
C ALA A 100 -1.60 -9.60 -9.23
N MET A 101 -2.19 -9.17 -8.11
CA MET A 101 -3.21 -9.91 -7.37
C MET A 101 -4.63 -9.73 -7.93
N PHE A 102 -4.84 -8.79 -8.86
CA PHE A 102 -6.17 -8.54 -9.43
C PHE A 102 -6.82 -9.77 -10.08
N PRO A 103 -6.10 -10.67 -10.79
CA PRO A 103 -6.70 -11.89 -11.31
C PRO A 103 -7.34 -12.78 -10.24
N ALA A 104 -6.76 -12.86 -9.03
CA ALA A 104 -7.35 -13.59 -7.91
C ALA A 104 -8.65 -12.92 -7.42
N ASN A 105 -8.68 -11.59 -7.41
CA ASN A 105 -9.87 -10.80 -7.11
C ASN A 105 -11.00 -11.03 -8.13
N VAL A 106 -10.67 -11.12 -9.42
CA VAL A 106 -11.64 -11.44 -10.49
C VAL A 106 -12.14 -12.88 -10.35
N TYR A 107 -11.24 -13.82 -10.07
CA TYR A 107 -11.58 -15.22 -9.87
C TYR A 107 -12.57 -15.38 -8.72
N ALA A 108 -12.27 -14.80 -7.55
CA ALA A 108 -13.15 -14.84 -6.39
C ALA A 108 -14.56 -14.29 -6.68
N ALA A 109 -14.63 -13.16 -7.39
CA ALA A 109 -15.90 -12.52 -7.72
C ALA A 109 -16.74 -13.29 -8.76
N THR A 110 -16.10 -14.09 -9.62
CA THR A 110 -16.76 -14.83 -10.71
C THR A 110 -17.07 -16.28 -10.37
N HIS A 111 -16.45 -16.84 -9.32
CA HIS A 111 -16.59 -18.24 -8.91
C HIS A 111 -17.34 -18.42 -7.58
N GLY A 112 -18.20 -17.46 -7.22
CA GLY A 112 -19.10 -17.59 -6.07
C GLY A 112 -18.44 -17.45 -4.69
N LEU A 113 -17.23 -16.89 -4.62
CA LEU A 113 -16.53 -16.62 -3.35
C LEU A 113 -16.87 -15.22 -2.77
N ALA A 114 -17.63 -14.40 -3.51
CA ALA A 114 -18.10 -13.11 -3.05
C ALA A 114 -19.35 -13.27 -2.18
N THR A 115 -19.22 -13.04 -0.87
CA THR A 115 -20.32 -13.12 0.10
C THR A 115 -21.01 -11.78 0.32
N GLU A 116 -20.24 -10.68 0.29
CA GLU A 116 -20.75 -9.33 0.51
C GLU A 116 -20.85 -8.53 -0.79
N TRP A 117 -21.70 -7.49 -0.83
CA TRP A 117 -21.88 -6.66 -2.02
C TRP A 117 -20.55 -6.09 -2.55
N LEU A 118 -19.69 -5.69 -1.63
CA LEU A 118 -18.39 -5.09 -1.92
C LEU A 118 -17.31 -6.11 -2.34
N ASP A 119 -17.61 -7.40 -2.25
CA ASP A 119 -16.76 -8.47 -2.81
C ASP A 119 -17.05 -8.75 -4.28
N HIS A 120 -18.20 -8.29 -4.81
CA HIS A 120 -18.50 -8.37 -6.23
C HIS A 120 -17.49 -7.58 -7.08
N LEU A 121 -17.41 -7.99 -8.35
CA LEU A 121 -16.38 -7.53 -9.28
C LEU A 121 -16.32 -6.00 -9.41
N VAL A 122 -17.47 -5.34 -9.59
CA VAL A 122 -17.52 -3.89 -9.82
C VAL A 122 -17.05 -3.12 -8.58
N PRO A 123 -17.63 -3.31 -7.38
CA PRO A 123 -17.13 -2.66 -6.18
C PRO A 123 -15.66 -2.98 -5.88
N ARG A 124 -15.24 -4.24 -6.04
CA ARG A 124 -13.84 -4.66 -5.83
C ARG A 124 -12.88 -3.95 -6.78
N THR A 125 -13.28 -3.78 -8.05
CA THR A 125 -12.48 -3.03 -9.04
C THR A 125 -12.38 -1.55 -8.65
N ILE A 126 -13.46 -0.93 -8.19
CA ILE A 126 -13.46 0.46 -7.70
C ILE A 126 -12.52 0.59 -6.49
N LEU A 127 -12.63 -0.30 -5.51
CA LEU A 127 -11.74 -0.32 -4.34
C LEU A 127 -10.27 -0.47 -4.74
N GLN A 128 -9.98 -1.35 -5.68
CA GLN A 128 -8.62 -1.53 -6.19
C GLN A 128 -8.08 -0.25 -6.84
N ILE A 129 -8.89 0.46 -7.63
CA ILE A 129 -8.52 1.75 -8.20
C ILE A 129 -8.22 2.77 -7.09
N VAL A 130 -9.02 2.81 -6.02
CA VAL A 130 -8.77 3.68 -4.86
C VAL A 130 -7.44 3.36 -4.18
N PHE A 131 -7.14 2.08 -3.94
CA PHE A 131 -5.88 1.66 -3.30
C PHE A 131 -4.66 1.96 -4.19
N LEU A 132 -4.78 1.74 -5.50
CA LEU A 132 -3.73 2.10 -6.47
C LEU A 132 -3.52 3.62 -6.52
N ALA A 133 -4.58 4.41 -6.54
CA ALA A 133 -4.49 5.86 -6.52
C ALA A 133 -3.78 6.36 -5.25
N ALA A 134 -4.12 5.79 -4.08
CA ALA A 134 -3.44 6.10 -2.82
C ALA A 134 -1.94 5.77 -2.90
N ALA A 135 -1.57 4.60 -3.45
CA ALA A 135 -0.18 4.20 -3.61
C ALA A 135 0.59 5.17 -4.54
N VAL A 136 -0.04 5.60 -5.64
CA VAL A 136 0.53 6.60 -6.57
C VAL A 136 0.72 7.96 -5.89
N VAL A 137 -0.24 8.43 -5.09
CA VAL A 137 -0.12 9.69 -4.34
C VAL A 137 1.06 9.63 -3.37
N VAL A 138 1.22 8.53 -2.64
CA VAL A 138 2.34 8.34 -1.71
C VAL A 138 3.67 8.24 -2.45
N ALA A 139 3.73 7.53 -3.58
CA ALA A 139 4.93 7.41 -4.39
C ALA A 139 5.40 8.77 -4.96
N ARG A 140 4.45 9.63 -5.39
CA ARG A 140 4.73 10.98 -5.91
C ARG A 140 5.08 11.97 -4.79
N GLY A 141 4.40 11.91 -3.64
CA GLY A 141 4.65 12.80 -2.51
C GLY A 141 6.03 12.65 -1.87
N HIS A 142 6.72 11.54 -2.12
CA HIS A 142 8.08 11.26 -1.63
C HIS A 142 9.20 11.65 -2.60
N HIS A 143 8.91 12.46 -3.63
CA HIS A 143 9.94 13.17 -4.40
C HIS A 143 10.63 14.22 -3.49
N ALA A 144 11.70 13.82 -2.81
CA ALA A 144 12.71 14.77 -2.35
C ALA A 144 13.78 14.91 -3.45
N PRO A 145 14.15 16.12 -3.86
CA PRO A 145 15.23 16.34 -4.82
C PRO A 145 16.54 15.79 -4.23
N ALA A 146 17.16 14.85 -4.96
CA ALA A 146 18.56 14.56 -4.74
C ALA A 146 19.34 15.81 -5.16
N THR A 147 20.10 16.37 -4.22
CA THR A 147 21.22 17.31 -4.45
C THR A 147 20.85 18.79 -4.64
N THR A 148 20.60 19.50 -3.54
CA THR A 148 21.08 20.89 -3.37
C THR A 148 22.04 20.94 -2.18
N ALA A 149 23.13 20.19 -2.31
CA ALA A 149 24.31 20.35 -1.48
C ALA A 149 25.53 20.51 -2.40
N ALA A 150 25.40 21.40 -3.41
CA ALA A 150 26.56 22.05 -4.01
C ALA A 150 26.71 23.38 -3.26
N THR A 151 27.46 23.25 -2.18
CA THR A 151 28.12 24.26 -1.37
C THR A 151 28.19 25.64 -2.03
N VAL A 152 27.38 26.54 -1.50
CA VAL A 152 27.68 27.98 -1.42
C VAL A 152 28.95 28.13 -0.56
N HIS A 153 30.11 27.84 -1.15
CA HIS A 153 31.42 28.25 -0.64
C HIS A 153 32.25 28.76 -1.82
N GLY A 154 32.01 30.01 -2.19
CA GLY A 154 32.76 30.68 -3.25
C GLY A 154 32.61 32.20 -3.25
N GLY A 155 32.22 32.82 -2.13
CA GLY A 155 32.08 34.27 -2.09
C GLY A 155 32.12 34.78 -0.67
N LEU A 156 33.33 35.07 -0.17
CA LEU A 156 33.59 36.09 0.84
C LEU A 156 35.12 36.33 0.90
N ARG A 157 35.64 37.11 -0.07
CA ARG A 157 36.77 38.02 0.14
C ARG A 157 36.62 39.25 -0.76
N ALA A 158 36.14 40.32 -0.14
CA ALA A 158 36.44 41.73 -0.41
C ALA A 158 36.43 42.43 0.97
N PRO A 159 36.98 43.64 1.20
CA PRO A 159 37.60 44.59 0.27
C PRO A 159 38.95 45.20 0.75
N ARG A 160 39.75 45.70 -0.21
CA ARG A 160 40.48 47.00 -0.26
C ARG A 160 41.67 46.90 -1.21
#